data_AF-A0A7Z9L7K9-F1
#
_entry.id   AF-A0A7Z9L7K9-F1
#
_cell.length_a   1.000
_cell.length_b   1.000
_cell.length_c   1.000
_cell.angle_alpha   90.00
_cell.angle_beta   90.00
_cell.angle_gamma   90.00
#
_symmetry.space_group_name_H-M   'P 1'
#
loop_
_entity.id
_entity.type
_entity.pdbx_description
1 polymer ?
#
loop_
_entity_poly.entity_id
_entity_poly.type
_entity_poly.pdbx_seq_one_letter_code
_entity_poly.pdbx_strand_id
1 'polypeptide(L)'
;MMRMAECAWQCGDPGVQYDTTINRWHTCPNSGRINASNPCSEYMFLDNTACNLASINLMKFRQEDGTFDVERFQAACRVFFIAQEILVDHASYPTKEIAENSHMYRPLGLGYSNLGSLIMASGLPYDSEAAYGLCGSLTSLLHGMANLTSAEMSAVVGPFDGYEANKEPFQRVMEMHRDAVKGINPAGPQYLKTAAATLWDQVLETGKRNGYRNAQATVLAPTGTISFMMDCDTTGIEPDIALVKYKQLAGGGMLKIINNTIPLGLKVLGYDEPQVKDVTAYVDKHDTIEGAPHLKEEHLPVFDCAFKPATGVRSIAWRSHVKMMAAAQPFLSGAISKTVNMPHDTTPDDISEAYRWGWKLGLKALAIYRDGSKQSQPLSTQKESDKSEATVTEVVRGPHRERLPETRQSLTHKFSVGGHEGYINVGLYPSGNPGELFITMAKEGSTVGGLMDCFGTAISMSLQYGVPLEVLVNKFSHARFEPMGQTTSKDIRIAKSVVDYIFRWLGIHFLPGYREANNGTLLETATRESDGSTDATQLAAEKLSIGAKAVPSLAQKGSAGPVDLELLERAGVAVAPKPAGSMMGRADQFARFQSDAPSCDNCGAITVRNGNCYLCHNCGNSMGCS
;
A
#
# COMPACT_ATOMS: atom_id res chain seq x y z
N MET A 1 14.00 16.54 12.66
CA MET A 1 14.54 15.16 12.64
C MET A 1 14.11 14.37 13.86
N MET A 2 14.40 14.82 15.10
CA MET A 2 13.99 14.10 16.32
C MET A 2 12.50 13.78 16.39
N ARG A 3 11.61 14.73 16.06
CA ARG A 3 10.16 14.45 15.99
C ARG A 3 9.79 13.28 15.06
N MET A 4 10.47 13.13 13.92
CA MET A 4 10.23 11.99 13.01
C MET A 4 10.74 10.69 13.62
N ALA A 5 11.90 10.75 14.29
CA ALA A 5 12.48 9.59 14.96
C ALA A 5 11.63 9.12 16.16
N GLU A 6 11.08 10.05 16.94
CA GLU A 6 10.12 9.76 18.01
C GLU A 6 8.85 9.09 17.48
N CYS A 7 8.29 9.59 16.37
CA CYS A 7 7.15 8.92 15.73
C CYS A 7 7.53 7.51 15.27
N ALA A 8 8.66 7.34 14.57
CA ALA A 8 9.10 6.04 14.08
C ALA A 8 9.41 5.07 15.24
N TRP A 9 9.91 5.58 16.36
CA TRP A 9 10.10 4.82 17.58
C TRP A 9 8.77 4.29 18.15
N GLN A 10 7.73 5.12 18.14
CA GLN A 10 6.41 4.76 18.66
C GLN A 10 5.66 3.79 17.76
N CYS A 11 5.66 4.01 16.44
CA CYS A 11 4.75 3.31 15.53
C CYS A 11 5.41 2.69 14.29
N GLY A 12 6.74 2.77 14.14
CA GLY A 12 7.47 2.32 12.96
C GLY A 12 7.41 3.29 11.76
N ASP A 13 6.71 4.41 11.89
CA ASP A 13 6.52 5.41 10.83
C ASP A 13 6.82 6.85 11.31
N PRO A 14 7.29 7.76 10.45
CA PRO A 14 7.43 7.61 9.00
C PRO A 14 8.77 6.99 8.61
N GLY A 15 8.77 6.21 7.53
CA GLY A 15 9.98 6.01 6.73
C GLY A 15 10.42 7.33 6.06
N VAL A 16 11.69 7.40 5.63
CA VAL A 16 12.26 8.60 5.00
C VAL A 16 12.68 8.32 3.55
N GLN A 17 12.54 9.33 2.70
CA GLN A 17 13.02 9.34 1.32
C GLN A 17 14.07 10.44 1.17
N TYR A 18 15.19 10.12 0.52
CA TYR A 18 16.32 11.04 0.32
C TYR A 18 16.26 11.64 -1.07
N ASP A 19 15.45 12.68 -1.17
CA ASP A 19 15.09 13.37 -2.40
C ASP A 19 16.25 13.72 -3.34
N THR A 20 17.34 14.27 -2.80
CA THR A 20 18.54 14.65 -3.57
C THR A 20 19.26 13.44 -4.13
N THR A 21 19.34 12.35 -3.37
CA THR A 21 19.88 11.08 -3.86
C THR A 21 18.98 10.49 -4.93
N ILE A 22 17.67 10.44 -4.70
CA ILE A 22 16.68 9.91 -5.65
C ILE A 22 16.82 10.61 -7.01
N ASN A 23 16.72 11.94 -7.02
CA ASN A 23 16.74 12.71 -8.27
C ASN A 23 18.14 12.79 -8.91
N ARG A 24 19.22 12.57 -8.16
CA ARG A 24 20.57 12.43 -8.73
C ARG A 24 20.71 11.18 -9.60
N TRP A 25 20.05 10.08 -9.21
CA TRP A 25 20.05 8.81 -9.94
C TRP A 25 18.85 8.66 -10.90
N HIS A 26 18.07 9.72 -11.10
CA HIS A 26 16.94 9.72 -12.02
C HIS A 26 17.42 9.71 -13.47
N THR A 27 16.93 8.74 -14.23
CA THR A 27 17.23 8.55 -15.65
C THR A 27 16.43 9.50 -16.55
N CYS A 28 15.29 10.02 -16.09
CA CYS A 28 14.40 10.87 -16.89
C CYS A 28 14.07 12.24 -16.27
N PRO A 29 15.06 13.04 -15.82
CA PRO A 29 14.79 14.32 -15.16
C PRO A 29 14.19 15.38 -16.07
N ASN A 30 14.37 15.29 -17.40
CA ASN A 30 13.80 16.25 -18.35
C ASN A 30 12.30 15.99 -18.59
N SER A 31 11.83 14.78 -18.26
CA SER A 31 10.41 14.40 -18.33
C SER A 31 9.63 14.74 -17.06
N GLY A 32 10.31 15.05 -15.97
CA GLY A 32 9.70 15.35 -14.70
C GLY A 32 10.56 14.91 -13.52
N ARG A 33 10.24 15.47 -12.36
CA ARG A 33 10.90 15.17 -11.10
C ARG A 33 10.27 13.93 -10.46
N ILE A 34 11.07 13.11 -9.78
CA ILE A 34 10.53 12.08 -8.89
C ILE A 34 10.06 12.78 -7.61
N ASN A 35 8.76 12.74 -7.34
CA ASN A 35 8.14 13.44 -6.21
C ASN A 35 7.95 12.55 -4.98
N ALA A 36 7.64 11.28 -5.20
CA ALA A 36 7.45 10.30 -4.14
C ALA A 36 7.69 8.87 -4.65
N SER A 37 7.91 7.96 -3.72
CA SER A 37 7.86 6.52 -3.96
C SER A 37 6.44 5.95 -3.90
N ASN A 38 6.30 4.69 -4.32
CA ASN A 38 5.16 3.82 -4.02
C ASN A 38 5.08 3.43 -2.51
N PRO A 39 4.01 2.72 -2.07
CA PRO A 39 3.81 2.36 -0.65
C PRO A 39 4.94 1.57 0.00
N CYS A 40 5.70 0.79 -0.77
CA CYS A 40 6.78 -0.06 -0.27
C CYS A 40 8.17 0.59 -0.36
N SER A 41 8.27 1.84 -0.85
CA SER A 41 9.50 2.64 -0.89
C SER A 41 10.62 2.13 -1.81
N GLU A 42 10.33 1.23 -2.76
CA GLU A 42 11.28 0.69 -3.75
C GLU A 42 11.12 1.26 -5.16
N TYR A 43 9.92 1.73 -5.53
CA TYR A 43 9.65 2.23 -6.88
C TYR A 43 9.81 3.75 -6.92
N MET A 44 10.83 4.23 -7.64
CA MET A 44 11.24 5.63 -7.66
C MET A 44 11.24 6.14 -9.10
N PHE A 45 10.05 6.51 -9.59
CA PHE A 45 9.90 6.99 -10.95
C PHE A 45 8.84 8.09 -11.06
N LEU A 46 8.55 8.54 -12.28
CA LEU A 46 7.61 9.64 -12.54
C LEU A 46 6.20 9.33 -12.01
N ASP A 47 5.47 10.38 -11.64
CA ASP A 47 4.09 10.26 -11.18
C ASP A 47 3.20 9.58 -12.24
N ASN A 48 2.14 8.93 -11.77
CA ASN A 48 1.20 8.20 -12.64
C ASN A 48 1.92 7.20 -13.54
N THR A 49 2.80 6.37 -12.97
CA THR A 49 3.43 5.24 -13.66
C THR A 49 3.17 3.95 -12.88
N ALA A 50 3.24 2.80 -13.56
CA ALA A 50 3.01 1.49 -12.95
C ALA A 50 4.32 0.73 -12.70
N CYS A 51 4.32 -0.12 -11.67
CA CYS A 51 5.46 -0.93 -11.31
C CYS A 51 5.26 -2.39 -11.78
N ASN A 52 6.00 -2.81 -12.80
CA ASN A 52 5.97 -4.20 -13.30
C ASN A 52 7.07 -5.02 -12.59
N LEU A 53 6.69 -5.84 -11.61
CA LEU A 53 7.64 -6.49 -10.68
C LEU A 53 7.90 -7.97 -11.00
N ALA A 54 9.14 -8.39 -10.79
CA ALA A 54 9.54 -9.80 -10.72
C ALA A 54 10.71 -9.96 -9.73
N SER A 55 10.90 -11.17 -9.20
CA SER A 55 12.02 -11.45 -8.30
C SER A 55 12.62 -12.83 -8.57
N ILE A 56 13.95 -12.89 -8.62
CA ILE A 56 14.72 -14.10 -8.86
C ILE A 56 15.21 -14.69 -7.52
N ASN A 57 15.06 -16.00 -7.29
CA ASN A 57 15.60 -16.67 -6.11
C ASN A 57 17.11 -16.95 -6.28
N LEU A 58 17.95 -16.23 -5.53
CA LEU A 58 19.42 -16.33 -5.65
C LEU A 58 19.98 -17.73 -5.33
N MET A 59 19.31 -18.50 -4.48
CA MET A 59 19.78 -19.86 -4.12
C MET A 59 19.71 -20.84 -5.29
N LYS A 60 18.96 -20.56 -6.36
CA LYS A 60 18.90 -21.40 -7.56
C LYS A 60 20.17 -21.34 -8.43
N PHE A 61 21.09 -20.44 -8.11
CA PHE A 61 22.36 -20.24 -8.82
C PHE A 61 23.57 -20.62 -7.95
N ARG A 62 23.36 -21.06 -6.71
CA ARG A 62 24.43 -21.65 -5.90
C ARG A 62 24.73 -23.05 -6.42
N GLN A 63 25.99 -23.32 -6.72
CA GLN A 63 26.48 -24.65 -7.11
C GLN A 63 26.70 -25.54 -5.87
N GLU A 64 26.91 -26.83 -6.10
CA GLU A 64 27.17 -27.79 -5.01
C GLU A 64 28.41 -27.43 -4.19
N ASP A 65 29.47 -26.96 -4.86
CA ASP A 65 30.73 -26.52 -4.26
C ASP A 65 30.63 -25.18 -3.49
N GLY A 66 29.46 -24.53 -3.50
CA GLY A 66 29.22 -23.25 -2.83
C GLY A 66 29.55 -22.03 -3.67
N THR A 67 30.10 -22.18 -4.88
CA THR A 67 30.25 -21.07 -5.83
C THR A 67 28.91 -20.63 -6.41
N PHE A 68 28.89 -19.46 -7.05
CA PHE A 68 27.70 -18.86 -7.65
C PHE A 68 27.82 -18.85 -9.18
N ASP A 69 26.81 -19.40 -9.86
CA ASP A 69 26.73 -19.51 -11.30
C ASP A 69 26.31 -18.16 -11.93
N VAL A 70 27.32 -17.40 -12.34
CA VAL A 70 27.16 -16.07 -12.94
C VAL A 70 26.41 -16.12 -14.26
N GLU A 71 26.79 -17.04 -15.15
CA GLU A 71 26.23 -17.12 -16.50
C GLU A 71 24.75 -17.47 -16.44
N ARG A 72 24.39 -18.46 -15.61
CA ARG A 72 22.98 -18.83 -15.42
C ARG A 72 22.18 -17.72 -14.77
N PHE A 73 22.77 -16.98 -13.82
CA PHE A 73 22.10 -15.84 -13.20
C PHE A 73 21.84 -14.72 -14.21
N GLN A 74 22.82 -14.36 -15.04
CA GLN A 74 22.64 -13.39 -16.11
C GLN A 74 21.59 -13.84 -17.14
N ALA A 75 21.63 -15.11 -17.55
CA ALA A 75 20.62 -15.67 -18.45
C ALA A 75 19.21 -15.57 -17.86
N ALA A 76 19.03 -15.88 -16.57
CA ALA A 76 17.75 -15.72 -15.89
C ALA A 76 17.32 -14.25 -15.84
N CYS A 77 18.22 -13.33 -15.46
CA CYS A 77 17.93 -11.89 -15.45
C CYS A 77 17.44 -11.41 -16.81
N ARG A 78 18.11 -11.82 -17.90
CA ARG A 78 17.73 -11.49 -19.28
C ARG A 78 16.32 -11.99 -19.61
N VAL A 79 16.03 -13.26 -19.35
CA VAL A 79 14.73 -13.87 -19.68
C VAL A 79 13.59 -13.20 -18.91
N PHE A 80 13.75 -13.01 -17.60
CA PHE A 80 12.72 -12.36 -16.78
C PHE A 80 12.53 -10.90 -17.16
N PHE A 81 13.61 -10.18 -17.51
CA PHE A 81 13.52 -8.80 -17.95
C PHE A 81 12.76 -8.66 -19.27
N ILE A 82 13.04 -9.52 -20.26
CA ILE A 82 12.28 -9.58 -21.53
C ILE A 82 10.81 -9.90 -21.25
N ALA A 83 10.52 -10.86 -20.37
CA ALA A 83 9.15 -11.21 -20.02
C ALA A 83 8.40 -10.02 -19.40
N GLN A 84 9.03 -9.31 -18.46
CA GLN A 84 8.46 -8.10 -17.86
C GLN A 84 8.24 -6.99 -18.90
N GLU A 85 9.14 -6.84 -19.87
CA GLU A 85 8.97 -5.90 -20.98
C GLU A 85 7.69 -6.22 -21.75
N ILE A 86 7.55 -7.46 -22.24
CA ILE A 86 6.39 -7.90 -23.03
C ILE A 86 5.08 -7.63 -22.27
N LEU A 87 5.08 -7.79 -20.95
CA LEU A 87 3.89 -7.54 -20.13
C LEU A 87 3.42 -6.08 -20.14
N VAL A 88 4.28 -5.10 -20.45
CA VAL A 88 3.90 -3.67 -20.47
C VAL A 88 2.73 -3.44 -21.44
N ASP A 89 2.82 -3.97 -22.66
CA ASP A 89 1.79 -3.74 -23.70
C ASP A 89 0.52 -4.60 -23.48
N HIS A 90 0.61 -5.63 -22.64
CA HIS A 90 -0.50 -6.55 -22.34
C HIS A 90 -1.14 -6.29 -20.97
N ALA A 91 -0.59 -5.38 -20.18
CA ALA A 91 -1.13 -5.00 -18.88
C ALA A 91 -2.37 -4.12 -19.02
N SER A 92 -3.30 -4.26 -18.08
CA SER A 92 -4.43 -3.34 -17.92
C SER A 92 -4.11 -2.32 -16.84
N TYR A 93 -4.18 -1.04 -17.18
CA TYR A 93 -3.87 0.06 -16.26
C TYR A 93 -5.15 0.73 -15.75
N PRO A 94 -5.20 1.11 -14.46
CA PRO A 94 -6.43 1.58 -13.81
C PRO A 94 -6.86 2.98 -14.24
N THR A 95 -5.93 3.81 -14.73
CA THR A 95 -6.24 5.14 -15.28
C THR A 95 -5.54 5.34 -16.62
N LYS A 96 -6.06 6.27 -17.41
CA LYS A 96 -5.50 6.61 -18.72
C LYS A 96 -4.09 7.15 -18.60
N GLU A 97 -3.82 8.03 -17.63
CA GLU A 97 -2.52 8.65 -17.41
C GLU A 97 -1.46 7.59 -17.04
N ILE A 98 -1.83 6.63 -16.18
CA ILE A 98 -0.95 5.50 -15.84
C ILE A 98 -0.65 4.65 -17.07
N ALA A 99 -1.66 4.39 -17.91
CA ALA A 99 -1.48 3.62 -19.14
C ALA A 99 -0.53 4.31 -20.11
N GLU A 100 -0.74 5.60 -20.37
CA GLU A 100 0.08 6.40 -21.30
C GLU A 100 1.53 6.46 -20.83
N ASN A 101 1.77 6.81 -19.57
CA ASN A 101 3.12 6.89 -19.03
C ASN A 101 3.81 5.52 -18.95
N SER A 102 3.08 4.44 -18.65
CA SER A 102 3.66 3.11 -18.59
C SER A 102 4.12 2.62 -19.98
N HIS A 103 3.39 2.94 -21.05
CA HIS A 103 3.86 2.66 -22.41
C HIS A 103 4.99 3.60 -22.85
N MET A 104 4.93 4.89 -22.49
CA MET A 104 5.92 5.90 -22.89
C MET A 104 7.29 5.66 -22.26
N TYR A 105 7.34 5.24 -21.00
CA TYR A 105 8.59 5.09 -20.24
C TYR A 105 8.96 3.63 -19.95
N ARG A 106 8.01 2.71 -20.10
CA ARG A 106 8.22 1.26 -19.94
C ARG A 106 8.94 0.89 -18.63
N PRO A 107 8.50 1.42 -17.47
CA PRO A 107 9.18 1.19 -16.20
C PRO A 107 8.97 -0.25 -15.71
N LEU A 108 10.09 -0.88 -15.35
CA LEU A 108 10.14 -2.24 -14.80
C LEU A 108 10.77 -2.22 -13.40
N GLY A 109 10.66 -3.35 -12.71
CA GLY A 109 11.30 -3.59 -11.42
C GLY A 109 11.68 -5.06 -11.27
N LEU A 110 12.79 -5.46 -11.89
CA LEU A 110 13.42 -6.74 -11.62
C LEU A 110 14.20 -6.68 -10.31
N GLY A 111 13.96 -7.64 -9.42
CA GLY A 111 14.64 -7.79 -8.15
C GLY A 111 15.10 -9.23 -7.89
N TYR A 112 15.48 -9.51 -6.64
CA TYR A 112 15.80 -10.86 -6.19
C TYR A 112 15.27 -11.11 -4.77
N SER A 113 15.25 -12.39 -4.38
CA SER A 113 15.01 -12.86 -3.02
C SER A 113 16.17 -13.75 -2.56
N ASN A 114 16.18 -14.06 -1.26
CA ASN A 114 17.02 -15.10 -0.67
C ASN A 114 18.51 -14.72 -0.48
N LEU A 115 18.83 -13.42 -0.41
CA LEU A 115 20.22 -12.98 -0.23
C LEU A 115 20.79 -13.41 1.13
N GLY A 116 20.01 -13.27 2.22
CA GLY A 116 20.45 -13.67 3.55
C GLY A 116 20.84 -15.15 3.62
N SER A 117 20.05 -16.01 2.96
CA SER A 117 20.36 -17.43 2.84
C SER A 117 21.60 -17.69 2.00
N LEU A 118 21.78 -16.99 0.88
CA LEU A 118 23.00 -17.16 0.09
C LEU A 118 24.26 -16.77 0.88
N ILE A 119 24.21 -15.68 1.64
CA ILE A 119 25.30 -15.23 2.52
C ILE A 119 25.61 -16.30 3.58
N MET A 120 24.59 -16.79 4.29
CA MET A 120 24.74 -17.84 5.31
C MET A 120 25.27 -19.15 4.70
N ALA A 121 24.74 -19.57 3.55
CA ALA A 121 25.17 -20.77 2.82
C ALA A 121 26.61 -20.67 2.28
N SER A 122 27.15 -19.46 2.20
CA SER A 122 28.54 -19.16 1.82
C SER A 122 29.47 -19.10 3.03
N GLY A 123 28.96 -19.38 4.24
CA GLY A 123 29.75 -19.30 5.48
C GLY A 123 30.12 -17.87 5.87
N LEU A 124 29.41 -16.86 5.36
CA LEU A 124 29.71 -15.44 5.62
C LEU A 124 28.75 -14.86 6.67
N PRO A 125 29.25 -14.06 7.64
CA PRO A 125 28.39 -13.22 8.47
C PRO A 125 27.68 -12.17 7.61
N TYR A 126 26.38 -11.95 7.84
CA TYR A 126 25.64 -10.88 7.17
C TYR A 126 26.24 -9.50 7.46
N ASP A 127 26.79 -9.32 8.66
CA ASP A 127 27.63 -8.18 9.03
C ASP A 127 29.11 -8.45 8.74
N SER A 128 29.47 -8.49 7.45
CA SER A 128 30.86 -8.61 7.04
C SER A 128 31.13 -7.87 5.73
N GLU A 129 32.36 -7.37 5.59
CA GLU A 129 32.84 -6.73 4.36
C GLU A 129 32.73 -7.67 3.15
N ALA A 130 32.92 -8.98 3.35
CA ALA A 130 32.74 -10.00 2.32
C ALA A 130 31.28 -10.14 1.87
N ALA A 131 30.32 -10.14 2.81
CA ALA A 131 28.90 -10.16 2.48
C ALA A 131 28.44 -8.90 1.76
N TYR A 132 28.97 -7.73 2.12
CA TYR A 132 28.70 -6.48 1.38
C TYR A 132 29.27 -6.52 -0.04
N GLY A 133 30.46 -7.09 -0.23
CA GLY A 133 31.05 -7.29 -1.56
C GLY A 133 30.25 -8.27 -2.42
N LEU A 134 29.76 -9.37 -1.83
CA LEU A 134 28.86 -10.31 -2.48
C LEU A 134 27.55 -9.64 -2.90
N CYS A 135 26.90 -8.92 -1.98
CA CYS A 135 25.67 -8.18 -2.25
C CYS A 135 25.84 -7.19 -3.39
N GLY A 136 26.83 -6.30 -3.31
CA GLY A 136 27.08 -5.30 -4.35
C GLY A 136 27.37 -5.93 -5.72
N SER A 137 28.12 -7.04 -5.77
CA SER A 137 28.41 -7.75 -7.02
C SER A 137 27.15 -8.36 -7.64
N LEU A 138 26.31 -9.02 -6.85
CA LEU A 138 25.08 -9.65 -7.34
C LEU A 138 24.04 -8.61 -7.78
N THR A 139 23.84 -7.54 -7.01
CA THR A 139 22.95 -6.45 -7.42
C THR A 139 23.46 -5.76 -8.68
N SER A 140 24.78 -5.58 -8.81
CA SER A 140 25.41 -5.04 -10.02
C SER A 140 25.21 -5.95 -11.23
N LEU A 141 25.31 -7.27 -11.09
CA LEU A 141 25.04 -8.23 -12.17
C LEU A 141 23.57 -8.21 -12.60
N LEU A 142 22.63 -8.19 -11.64
CA LEU A 142 21.19 -8.08 -11.91
C LEU A 142 20.88 -6.82 -12.74
N HIS A 143 21.34 -5.67 -12.26
CA HIS A 143 21.05 -4.38 -12.89
C HIS A 143 21.79 -4.20 -14.20
N GLY A 144 23.07 -4.58 -14.27
CA GLY A 144 23.82 -4.55 -15.51
C GLY A 144 23.16 -5.41 -16.59
N MET A 145 22.71 -6.62 -16.26
CA MET A 145 22.08 -7.50 -17.25
C MET A 145 20.70 -6.98 -17.68
N ALA A 146 19.91 -6.41 -16.76
CA ALA A 146 18.66 -5.75 -17.10
C ALA A 146 18.88 -4.59 -18.10
N ASN A 147 19.87 -3.73 -17.86
CA ASN A 147 20.16 -2.60 -18.76
C ASN A 147 20.80 -3.03 -20.08
N LEU A 148 21.67 -4.05 -20.08
CA LEU A 148 22.21 -4.61 -21.31
C LEU A 148 21.08 -5.18 -22.19
N THR A 149 20.18 -5.96 -21.58
CA THR A 149 18.99 -6.50 -22.24
C THR A 149 18.13 -5.38 -22.81
N SER A 150 17.88 -4.32 -22.03
CA SER A 150 17.14 -3.15 -22.48
C SER A 150 17.80 -2.45 -23.68
N ALA A 151 19.13 -2.34 -23.70
CA ALA A 151 19.88 -1.75 -24.81
C ALA A 151 19.90 -2.63 -26.07
N GLU A 152 19.94 -3.94 -25.91
CA GLU A 152 19.80 -4.89 -27.03
C GLU A 152 18.39 -4.87 -27.61
N MET A 153 17.35 -4.82 -26.77
CA MET A 153 15.96 -4.68 -27.22
C MET A 153 15.76 -3.36 -27.98
N SER A 154 16.35 -2.27 -27.49
CA SER A 154 16.33 -0.97 -28.15
C SER A 154 16.88 -1.02 -29.58
N ALA A 155 17.87 -1.88 -29.85
CA ALA A 155 18.41 -2.08 -31.21
C ALA A 155 17.40 -2.68 -32.20
N VAL A 156 16.40 -3.40 -31.69
CA VAL A 156 15.41 -4.13 -32.50
C VAL A 156 14.10 -3.35 -32.61
N VAL A 157 13.59 -2.83 -31.49
CA VAL A 157 12.26 -2.19 -31.41
C VAL A 157 12.31 -0.69 -31.11
N GLY A 158 13.51 -0.11 -31.05
CA GLY A 158 13.73 1.29 -30.68
C GLY A 158 13.70 1.53 -29.17
N PRO A 159 14.28 2.65 -28.70
CA PRO A 159 14.25 3.01 -27.28
C PRO A 159 12.82 3.35 -26.81
N PHE A 160 12.63 3.56 -25.51
CA PHE A 160 11.35 4.11 -25.03
C PHE A 160 11.14 5.55 -25.55
N ASP A 161 9.88 5.96 -25.70
CA ASP A 161 9.50 7.22 -26.37
C ASP A 161 10.15 8.46 -25.72
N GLY A 162 10.27 8.46 -24.40
CA GLY A 162 10.93 9.54 -23.64
C GLY A 162 12.45 9.54 -23.67
N TYR A 163 13.12 8.62 -24.37
CA TYR A 163 14.57 8.45 -24.29
C TYR A 163 15.34 9.61 -24.89
N GLU A 164 14.97 10.10 -26.08
CA GLU A 164 15.76 11.14 -26.77
C GLU A 164 15.84 12.42 -25.94
N ALA A 165 14.72 12.82 -25.32
CA ALA A 165 14.68 13.97 -24.41
C ALA A 165 15.54 13.77 -23.15
N ASN A 166 15.85 12.53 -22.77
CA ASN A 166 16.59 12.17 -21.57
C ASN A 166 17.93 11.46 -21.86
N LYS A 167 18.41 11.49 -23.10
CA LYS A 167 19.57 10.69 -23.53
C LYS A 167 20.82 11.01 -22.71
N GLU A 168 21.14 12.28 -22.55
CA GLU A 168 22.28 12.74 -21.75
C GLU A 168 22.18 12.35 -20.26
N PRO A 169 21.09 12.68 -19.52
CA PRO A 169 20.99 12.29 -18.12
C PRO A 169 20.93 10.76 -17.94
N PHE A 170 20.32 10.03 -18.87
CA PHE A 170 20.26 8.56 -18.83
C PHE A 170 21.68 7.97 -18.96
N GLN A 171 22.46 8.40 -19.96
CA GLN A 171 23.83 7.93 -20.15
C GLN A 171 24.72 8.25 -18.96
N ARG A 172 24.59 9.46 -18.39
CA ARG A 172 25.30 9.83 -17.15
C ARG A 172 24.98 8.91 -15.99
N VAL A 173 23.71 8.52 -15.79
CA VAL A 173 23.31 7.59 -14.72
C VAL A 173 23.88 6.20 -14.96
N MET A 174 23.91 5.72 -16.21
CA MET A 174 24.56 4.44 -16.55
C MET A 174 26.06 4.46 -16.27
N GLU A 175 26.75 5.57 -16.55
CA GLU A 175 28.16 5.76 -16.20
C GLU A 175 28.36 5.77 -14.68
N MET A 176 27.46 6.39 -13.93
CA MET A 176 27.49 6.36 -12.46
C MET A 176 27.34 4.94 -11.90
N HIS A 177 26.45 4.11 -12.46
CA HIS A 177 26.32 2.70 -12.07
C HIS A 177 27.60 1.92 -12.37
N ARG A 178 28.18 2.11 -13.57
CA ARG A 178 29.45 1.47 -13.97
C ARG A 178 30.60 1.89 -13.05
N ASP A 179 30.69 3.16 -12.70
CA ASP A 179 31.74 3.65 -11.79
C ASP A 179 31.56 3.14 -10.36
N ALA A 180 30.32 2.95 -9.90
CA ALA A 180 30.04 2.36 -8.59
C ALA A 180 30.59 0.93 -8.46
N VAL A 181 30.75 0.18 -9.56
CA VAL A 181 31.35 -1.17 -9.55
C VAL A 181 32.77 -1.15 -8.97
N LYS A 182 33.53 -0.08 -9.20
CA LYS A 182 34.89 0.08 -8.64
C LYS A 182 34.87 0.06 -7.10
N GLY A 183 33.82 0.65 -6.52
CA GLY A 183 33.60 0.76 -5.07
C GLY A 183 33.02 -0.49 -4.40
N ILE A 184 32.72 -1.56 -5.16
CA ILE A 184 32.30 -2.85 -4.56
C ILE A 184 33.40 -3.34 -3.63
N ASN A 185 33.02 -3.78 -2.43
CA ASN A 185 33.96 -4.24 -1.41
C ASN A 185 34.84 -5.39 -1.93
N PRO A 186 36.18 -5.26 -1.90
CA PRO A 186 37.09 -6.27 -2.44
C PRO A 186 37.17 -7.54 -1.58
N ALA A 187 36.62 -7.54 -0.35
CA ALA A 187 36.58 -8.73 0.49
C ALA A 187 35.54 -9.77 0.00
N GLY A 188 34.61 -9.38 -0.88
CA GLY A 188 33.66 -10.30 -1.50
C GLY A 188 34.31 -11.16 -2.61
N PRO A 189 33.57 -12.10 -3.21
CA PRO A 189 34.12 -12.98 -4.25
C PRO A 189 34.57 -12.20 -5.50
N GLN A 190 35.89 -12.19 -5.74
CA GLN A 190 36.50 -11.34 -6.77
C GLN A 190 36.04 -11.67 -8.20
N TYR A 191 35.68 -12.92 -8.48
CA TYR A 191 35.16 -13.32 -9.79
C TYR A 191 33.80 -12.66 -10.09
N LEU A 192 32.94 -12.47 -9.07
CA LEU A 192 31.66 -11.78 -9.22
C LEU A 192 31.85 -10.30 -9.52
N LYS A 193 32.75 -9.63 -8.79
CA LYS A 193 33.10 -8.23 -9.04
C LYS A 193 33.68 -8.03 -10.46
N THR A 194 34.50 -8.97 -10.91
CA THR A 194 35.10 -8.93 -12.26
C THR A 194 34.06 -9.15 -13.35
N ALA A 195 33.14 -10.09 -13.16
CA ALA A 195 32.02 -10.31 -14.07
C ALA A 195 31.09 -9.08 -14.14
N ALA A 196 30.81 -8.46 -12.99
CA ALA A 196 30.05 -7.21 -12.92
C ALA A 196 30.73 -6.09 -13.70
N ALA A 197 32.04 -5.89 -13.55
CA ALA A 197 32.79 -4.86 -14.28
C ALA A 197 32.72 -5.09 -15.81
N THR A 198 32.96 -6.33 -16.24
CA THR A 198 32.90 -6.71 -17.65
C THR A 198 31.51 -6.46 -18.25
N LEU A 199 30.45 -6.83 -17.52
CA LEU A 199 29.07 -6.60 -17.94
C LEU A 199 28.75 -5.11 -18.09
N TRP A 200 29.18 -4.27 -17.15
CA TRP A 200 28.90 -2.84 -17.21
C TRP A 200 29.64 -2.12 -18.33
N ASP A 201 30.82 -2.59 -18.72
CA ASP A 201 31.49 -2.07 -19.92
C ASP A 201 30.65 -2.37 -21.19
N GLN A 202 30.06 -3.58 -21.28
CA GLN A 202 29.14 -3.94 -22.38
C GLN A 202 27.84 -3.13 -22.36
N VAL A 203 27.29 -2.84 -21.17
CA VAL A 203 26.09 -1.99 -21.01
C VAL A 203 26.34 -0.61 -21.60
N LEU A 204 27.48 0.02 -21.29
CA LEU A 204 27.81 1.35 -21.80
C LEU A 204 28.07 1.34 -23.30
N GLU A 205 28.81 0.36 -23.80
CA GLU A 205 29.09 0.24 -25.24
C GLU A 205 27.80 0.06 -26.04
N THR A 206 26.94 -0.88 -25.61
CA THR A 206 25.69 -1.18 -26.31
C THR A 206 24.68 -0.06 -26.17
N GLY A 207 24.53 0.51 -24.98
CA GLY A 207 23.59 1.60 -24.71
C GLY A 207 23.96 2.92 -25.42
N LYS A 208 25.26 3.24 -25.55
CA LYS A 208 25.71 4.41 -26.34
C LYS A 208 25.30 4.30 -27.80
N ARG A 209 25.33 3.09 -28.35
CA ARG A 209 24.97 2.82 -29.75
C ARG A 209 23.46 2.77 -29.98
N ASN A 210 22.72 2.10 -29.10
CA ASN A 210 21.33 1.71 -29.37
C ASN A 210 20.29 2.50 -28.55
N GLY A 211 20.69 3.21 -27.50
CA GLY A 211 19.75 3.67 -26.48
C GLY A 211 19.24 2.55 -25.59
N TYR A 212 18.17 2.82 -24.84
CA TYR A 212 17.59 1.88 -23.89
C TYR A 212 16.07 1.79 -24.07
N ARG A 213 15.52 0.59 -23.92
CA ARG A 213 14.08 0.32 -24.07
C ARG A 213 13.25 0.65 -22.83
N ASN A 214 13.87 0.78 -21.66
CA ASN A 214 13.16 0.92 -20.38
C ASN A 214 13.76 2.06 -19.55
N ALA A 215 12.90 2.91 -19.01
CA ALA A 215 13.33 4.06 -18.23
C ALA A 215 13.79 3.71 -16.81
N GLN A 216 13.17 2.67 -16.21
CA GLN A 216 13.54 2.06 -14.94
C GLN A 216 13.62 0.55 -15.14
N ALA A 217 14.63 -0.10 -14.55
CA ALA A 217 14.93 -1.51 -14.80
C ALA A 217 14.75 -2.40 -13.56
N THR A 218 15.32 -1.98 -12.43
CA THR A 218 15.44 -2.80 -11.22
C THR A 218 15.02 -2.08 -9.96
N VAL A 219 14.45 -2.86 -9.04
CA VAL A 219 14.07 -2.47 -7.67
C VAL A 219 14.19 -3.70 -6.76
N LEU A 220 14.36 -3.52 -5.45
CA LEU A 220 14.21 -4.62 -4.50
C LEU A 220 12.88 -4.48 -3.76
N ALA A 221 11.84 -5.12 -4.29
CA ALA A 221 10.49 -5.11 -3.73
C ALA A 221 10.32 -6.12 -2.58
N PRO A 222 9.27 -5.99 -1.74
CA PRO A 222 8.93 -7.02 -0.77
C PRO A 222 8.57 -8.32 -1.49
N THR A 223 9.21 -9.42 -1.09
CA THR A 223 8.94 -10.74 -1.66
C THR A 223 8.04 -11.60 -0.78
N GLY A 224 7.36 -11.04 0.22
CA GLY A 224 6.73 -11.78 1.33
C GLY A 224 5.89 -13.00 0.92
N THR A 225 4.90 -12.84 0.02
CA THR A 225 4.07 -13.98 -0.40
C THR A 225 4.80 -14.90 -1.38
N ILE A 226 5.52 -14.32 -2.35
CA ILE A 226 6.18 -15.08 -3.43
C ILE A 226 7.41 -15.84 -2.95
N SER A 227 8.07 -15.40 -1.87
CA SER A 227 9.22 -16.08 -1.27
C SER A 227 8.84 -17.45 -0.74
N PHE A 228 7.63 -17.59 -0.18
CA PHE A 228 7.10 -18.90 0.22
C PHE A 228 6.84 -19.79 -0.99
N MET A 229 6.33 -19.24 -2.10
CA MET A 229 6.11 -20.01 -3.34
C MET A 229 7.42 -20.43 -4.03
N MET A 230 8.52 -19.70 -3.77
CA MET A 230 9.84 -19.98 -4.34
C MET A 230 10.76 -20.78 -3.40
N ASP A 231 10.23 -21.27 -2.27
CA ASP A 231 10.98 -21.95 -1.19
C ASP A 231 12.19 -21.14 -0.70
N CYS A 232 12.01 -19.83 -0.50
CA CYS A 232 13.04 -18.99 0.09
C CYS A 232 12.95 -19.01 1.62
N ASP A 233 14.10 -19.21 2.28
CA ASP A 233 14.22 -19.06 3.74
C ASP A 233 14.26 -17.56 4.14
N THR A 234 14.80 -16.70 3.26
CA THR A 234 14.91 -15.24 3.45
C THR A 234 14.22 -14.44 2.35
N THR A 235 13.67 -13.27 2.71
CA THR A 235 12.92 -12.40 1.79
C THR A 235 13.80 -11.30 1.21
N GLY A 236 13.71 -11.04 -0.08
CA GLY A 236 14.43 -9.94 -0.72
C GLY A 236 15.94 -9.94 -0.41
N ILE A 237 16.38 -8.81 0.16
CA ILE A 237 17.73 -8.55 0.70
C ILE A 237 17.83 -8.80 2.22
N GLU A 238 16.73 -9.13 2.90
CA GLU A 238 16.69 -9.31 4.35
C GLU A 238 17.60 -10.47 4.81
N PRO A 239 18.24 -10.38 5.99
CA PRO A 239 18.76 -11.56 6.66
C PRO A 239 17.59 -12.43 7.11
N ASP A 240 17.90 -13.61 7.65
CA ASP A 240 16.84 -14.40 8.26
C ASP A 240 16.29 -13.70 9.51
N ILE A 241 14.98 -13.81 9.72
CA ILE A 241 14.27 -13.24 10.87
C ILE A 241 14.72 -13.97 12.14
N ALA A 242 14.77 -15.30 12.08
CA ALA A 242 15.23 -16.19 13.14
C ALA A 242 15.48 -17.58 12.54
N LEU A 243 16.45 -18.33 13.10
CA LEU A 243 16.75 -19.70 12.65
C LEU A 243 15.60 -20.68 12.89
N VAL A 244 14.76 -20.41 13.89
CA VAL A 244 13.56 -21.16 14.21
C VAL A 244 12.38 -20.20 14.28
N LYS A 245 11.33 -20.51 13.54
CA LYS A 245 10.13 -19.66 13.42
C LYS A 245 8.88 -20.47 13.74
N TYR A 246 7.91 -19.81 14.37
CA TYR A 246 6.62 -20.40 14.68
C TYR A 246 5.51 -19.70 13.89
N LYS A 247 4.75 -20.46 13.11
CA LYS A 247 3.61 -19.96 12.33
C LYS A 247 2.31 -20.54 12.88
N GLN A 248 1.38 -19.66 13.26
CA GLN A 248 0.03 -20.05 13.63
C GLN A 248 -0.76 -20.45 12.37
N LEU A 249 -1.43 -21.59 12.43
CA LEU A 249 -2.28 -22.08 11.35
C LEU A 249 -3.71 -21.57 11.53
N ALA A 250 -4.40 -21.25 10.43
CA ALA A 250 -5.77 -20.70 10.46
C ALA A 250 -6.79 -21.64 11.14
N GLY A 251 -6.51 -22.95 11.20
CA GLY A 251 -7.34 -23.95 11.88
C GLY A 251 -6.96 -24.21 13.35
N GLY A 252 -6.05 -23.41 13.93
CA GLY A 252 -5.42 -23.70 15.21
C GLY A 252 -4.22 -24.64 15.07
N GLY A 253 -3.30 -24.56 16.03
CA GLY A 253 -2.02 -25.27 15.99
C GLY A 253 -0.88 -24.44 15.39
N MET A 254 0.35 -24.92 15.60
CA MET A 254 1.57 -24.17 15.31
C MET A 254 2.51 -25.01 14.44
N LEU A 255 2.99 -24.43 13.34
CA LEU A 255 4.03 -25.01 12.50
C LEU A 255 5.38 -24.44 12.92
N LYS A 256 6.28 -25.31 13.37
CA LYS A 256 7.69 -24.98 13.59
C LYS A 256 8.45 -25.09 12.27
N ILE A 257 9.13 -24.02 11.89
CA ILE A 257 9.93 -23.93 10.66
C ILE A 257 11.38 -23.71 11.07
N ILE A 258 12.26 -24.62 10.67
CA ILE A 258 13.70 -24.53 10.90
C ILE A 258 14.35 -24.06 9.60
N ASN A 259 15.32 -23.15 9.72
CA ASN A 259 16.09 -22.67 8.57
C ASN A 259 16.87 -23.83 7.92
N ASN A 260 16.66 -24.04 6.62
CA ASN A 260 17.28 -25.14 5.87
C ASN A 260 18.69 -24.80 5.36
N THR A 261 19.13 -23.57 5.57
CA THR A 261 20.42 -23.04 5.14
C THR A 261 21.56 -23.34 6.13
N ILE A 262 21.25 -23.60 7.41
CA ILE A 262 22.25 -23.91 8.46
C ILE A 262 23.23 -25.03 8.02
N PRO A 263 22.77 -26.20 7.50
CA PRO A 263 23.69 -27.26 7.10
C PRO A 263 24.63 -26.85 5.96
N LEU A 264 24.19 -25.98 5.05
CA LEU A 264 25.01 -25.51 3.94
C LEU A 264 26.14 -24.61 4.44
N GLY A 265 25.82 -23.67 5.34
CA GLY A 265 26.82 -22.80 5.97
C GLY A 265 27.85 -23.60 6.77
N LEU A 266 27.41 -24.55 7.59
CA LEU A 266 28.31 -25.41 8.36
C LEU A 266 29.24 -26.24 7.47
N LYS A 267 28.75 -26.81 6.37
CA LYS A 267 29.62 -27.55 5.44
C LYS A 267 30.72 -26.68 4.84
N VAL A 268 30.39 -25.43 4.45
CA VAL A 268 31.38 -24.48 3.92
C VAL A 268 32.41 -24.08 4.98
N LEU A 269 32.00 -23.99 6.25
CA LEU A 269 32.89 -23.72 7.38
C LEU A 269 33.75 -24.94 7.81
N GLY A 270 33.61 -26.08 7.14
CA GLY A 270 34.45 -27.27 7.33
C GLY A 270 33.96 -28.27 8.38
N TYR A 271 32.69 -28.21 8.79
CA TYR A 271 32.10 -29.20 9.68
C TYR A 271 31.69 -30.47 8.92
N ASP A 272 31.93 -31.63 9.53
CA ASP A 272 31.56 -32.94 8.97
C ASP A 272 30.07 -33.28 9.16
N GLU A 273 29.58 -34.34 8.50
CA GLU A 273 28.15 -34.70 8.56
C GLU A 273 27.63 -34.98 9.98
N PRO A 274 28.36 -35.71 10.85
CA PRO A 274 27.98 -35.86 12.27
C PRO A 274 27.86 -34.51 12.99
N GLN A 275 28.85 -33.63 12.88
CA GLN A 275 28.82 -32.31 13.52
C GLN A 275 27.65 -31.46 13.03
N VAL A 276 27.41 -31.44 11.72
CA VAL A 276 26.28 -30.72 11.11
C VAL A 276 24.95 -31.21 11.66
N LYS A 277 24.79 -32.54 11.78
CA LYS A 277 23.59 -33.16 12.33
C LYS A 277 23.39 -32.81 13.80
N ASP A 278 24.46 -32.85 14.61
CA ASP A 278 24.42 -32.50 16.02
C ASP A 278 24.03 -31.02 16.24
N VAL A 279 24.62 -30.10 15.47
CA VAL A 279 24.27 -28.66 15.53
C VAL A 279 22.83 -28.43 15.11
N THR A 280 22.37 -29.05 14.02
CA THR A 280 21.00 -28.88 13.52
C THR A 280 19.97 -29.42 14.52
N ALA A 281 20.24 -30.59 15.11
CA ALA A 281 19.39 -31.16 16.17
C ALA A 281 19.39 -30.29 17.43
N TYR A 282 20.52 -29.65 17.76
CA TYR A 282 20.57 -28.69 18.87
C TYR A 282 19.68 -27.48 18.62
N VAL A 283 19.74 -26.89 17.41
CA VAL A 283 18.91 -25.74 17.02
C VAL A 283 17.42 -26.10 17.08
N ASP A 284 17.05 -27.27 16.55
CA ASP A 284 15.66 -27.75 16.65
C ASP A 284 15.22 -27.96 18.10
N LYS A 285 16.11 -28.33 19.01
CA LYS A 285 15.72 -28.57 20.41
C LYS A 285 15.67 -27.29 21.24
N HIS A 286 16.60 -26.35 21.04
CA HIS A 286 16.83 -25.22 21.95
C HIS A 286 16.39 -23.87 21.38
N ASP A 287 15.90 -23.83 20.13
CA ASP A 287 15.48 -22.62 19.42
C ASP A 287 16.58 -21.54 19.27
N THR A 288 17.84 -21.94 19.50
CA THR A 288 19.03 -21.13 19.32
C THR A 288 20.19 -22.01 18.85
N ILE A 289 21.15 -21.40 18.15
CA ILE A 289 22.41 -22.06 17.77
C ILE A 289 23.53 -21.80 18.79
N GLU A 290 23.34 -20.84 19.69
CA GLU A 290 24.31 -20.51 20.73
C GLU A 290 24.45 -21.68 21.71
N GLY A 291 25.69 -22.14 21.93
CA GLY A 291 25.97 -23.32 22.76
C GLY A 291 25.79 -24.66 22.05
N ALA A 292 25.54 -24.68 20.74
CA ALA A 292 25.50 -25.91 19.97
C ALA A 292 26.84 -26.67 20.05
N PRO A 293 26.82 -28.01 20.16
CA PRO A 293 28.03 -28.82 20.25
C PRO A 293 28.91 -28.63 19.02
N HIS A 294 30.23 -28.73 19.19
CA HIS A 294 31.26 -28.59 18.14
C HIS A 294 31.40 -27.21 17.52
N LEU A 295 30.36 -26.37 17.57
CA LEU A 295 30.34 -25.06 16.93
C LEU A 295 31.34 -24.11 17.59
N LYS A 296 32.29 -23.62 16.80
CA LYS A 296 33.26 -22.61 17.22
C LYS A 296 32.59 -21.25 17.38
N GLU A 297 32.97 -20.50 18.41
CA GLU A 297 32.44 -19.15 18.67
C GLU A 297 32.66 -18.19 17.48
N GLU A 298 33.80 -18.30 16.79
CA GLU A 298 34.13 -17.49 15.61
C GLU A 298 33.14 -17.67 14.43
N HIS A 299 32.40 -18.79 14.41
CA HIS A 299 31.43 -19.11 13.38
C HIS A 299 30.00 -18.67 13.73
N LEU A 300 29.71 -18.32 14.99
CA LEU A 300 28.39 -17.83 15.41
C LEU A 300 27.86 -16.65 14.57
N PRO A 301 28.67 -15.63 14.20
CA PRO A 301 28.19 -14.50 13.42
C PRO A 301 27.58 -14.85 12.05
N VAL A 302 27.91 -16.02 11.48
CA VAL A 302 27.34 -16.52 10.22
C VAL A 302 25.83 -16.79 10.35
N PHE A 303 25.38 -17.14 11.55
CA PHE A 303 24.02 -17.57 11.84
C PHE A 303 23.21 -16.54 12.62
N ASP A 304 23.78 -15.35 12.87
CA ASP A 304 23.05 -14.24 13.47
C ASP A 304 21.86 -13.84 12.57
N CYS A 305 20.71 -13.59 13.19
CA CYS A 305 19.46 -13.23 12.52
C CYS A 305 19.03 -11.80 12.86
N ALA A 306 17.99 -11.29 12.20
CA ALA A 306 17.45 -9.95 12.42
C ALA A 306 16.99 -9.73 13.88
N PHE A 307 16.40 -10.76 14.49
CA PHE A 307 15.96 -10.73 15.88
C PHE A 307 16.73 -11.72 16.74
N LYS A 308 16.80 -11.40 18.04
CA LYS A 308 17.38 -12.29 19.03
C LYS A 308 16.52 -13.57 19.15
N PRO A 309 17.14 -14.76 19.24
CA PRO A 309 16.43 -15.97 19.61
C PRO A 309 15.87 -15.82 21.03
N ALA A 310 14.80 -16.55 21.36
CA ALA A 310 14.17 -16.48 22.68
C ALA A 310 15.14 -16.80 23.83
N THR A 311 16.07 -17.73 23.60
CA THR A 311 17.08 -18.22 24.56
C THR A 311 18.49 -17.71 24.23
N GLY A 312 18.64 -16.85 23.22
CA GLY A 312 19.92 -16.33 22.75
C GLY A 312 20.13 -14.86 23.10
N VAL A 313 21.37 -14.38 22.91
CA VAL A 313 21.74 -12.98 23.16
C VAL A 313 22.16 -12.25 21.90
N ARG A 314 22.44 -12.97 20.80
CA ARG A 314 22.96 -12.40 19.55
C ARG A 314 21.87 -12.04 18.56
N SER A 315 22.10 -10.97 17.83
CA SER A 315 21.33 -10.55 16.66
C SER A 315 22.17 -9.63 15.79
N ILE A 316 21.82 -9.50 14.52
CA ILE A 316 22.47 -8.56 13.61
C ILE A 316 22.23 -7.13 14.11
N ALA A 317 23.29 -6.33 14.16
CA ALA A 317 23.18 -4.93 14.56
C ALA A 317 22.44 -4.12 13.49
N TRP A 318 21.60 -3.15 13.89
CA TRP A 318 20.83 -2.32 12.96
C TRP A 318 21.74 -1.59 11.95
N ARG A 319 22.98 -1.27 12.34
CA ARG A 319 23.97 -0.63 11.47
C ARG A 319 24.32 -1.50 10.26
N SER A 320 24.34 -2.81 10.44
CA SER A 320 24.67 -3.80 9.43
C SER A 320 23.55 -3.92 8.38
N HIS A 321 22.30 -3.71 8.77
CA HIS A 321 21.16 -3.59 7.83
C HIS A 321 21.37 -2.38 6.90
N VAL A 322 21.75 -1.22 7.44
CA VAL A 322 22.00 0.00 6.66
C VAL A 322 23.17 -0.18 5.71
N LYS A 323 24.28 -0.79 6.16
CA LYS A 323 25.44 -1.10 5.32
C LYS A 323 25.09 -2.06 4.18
N MET A 324 24.29 -3.09 4.45
CA MET A 324 23.85 -4.03 3.40
C MET A 324 23.00 -3.32 2.34
N MET A 325 22.06 -2.47 2.76
CA MET A 325 21.28 -1.64 1.83
C MET A 325 22.20 -0.72 1.00
N ALA A 326 23.21 -0.13 1.63
CA ALA A 326 24.16 0.77 0.96
C ALA A 326 25.04 0.02 -0.07
N ALA A 327 25.34 -1.25 0.17
CA ALA A 327 26.07 -2.09 -0.79
C ALA A 327 25.27 -2.34 -2.08
N ALA A 328 23.94 -2.48 -1.98
CA ALA A 328 23.05 -2.73 -3.11
C ALA A 328 22.61 -1.45 -3.85
N GLN A 329 22.35 -0.37 -3.11
CA GLN A 329 21.65 0.82 -3.62
C GLN A 329 22.25 1.46 -4.90
N PRO A 330 23.59 1.56 -5.06
CA PRO A 330 24.18 2.12 -6.27
C PRO A 330 23.90 1.32 -7.53
N PHE A 331 23.37 0.09 -7.41
CA PHE A 331 23.09 -0.80 -8.52
C PHE A 331 21.59 -1.04 -8.70
N LEU A 332 20.74 -0.07 -8.32
CA LEU A 332 19.30 -0.14 -8.54
C LEU A 332 18.82 1.17 -9.17
N SER A 333 17.97 1.08 -10.19
CA SER A 333 17.28 2.27 -10.72
C SER A 333 16.24 2.80 -9.74
N GLY A 334 15.49 1.91 -9.08
CA GLY A 334 14.65 2.25 -7.94
C GLY A 334 15.40 2.19 -6.61
N ALA A 335 14.68 1.86 -5.54
CA ALA A 335 15.13 1.77 -4.17
C ALA A 335 14.93 0.34 -3.61
N ILE A 336 15.01 0.21 -2.29
CA ILE A 336 15.02 -1.06 -1.57
C ILE A 336 13.90 -1.04 -0.54
N SER A 337 12.96 -1.96 -0.67
CA SER A 337 11.94 -2.23 0.35
C SER A 337 12.50 -3.22 1.39
N LYS A 338 13.39 -2.70 2.23
CA LYS A 338 13.98 -3.41 3.36
C LYS A 338 13.79 -2.59 4.61
N THR A 339 13.38 -3.25 5.69
CA THR A 339 13.31 -2.62 7.00
C THR A 339 14.64 -2.75 7.73
N VAL A 340 15.04 -1.70 8.43
CA VAL A 340 16.13 -1.77 9.39
C VAL A 340 15.54 -2.27 10.70
N ASN A 341 15.76 -3.54 11.01
CA ASN A 341 15.32 -4.15 12.26
C ASN A 341 16.17 -3.60 13.41
N MET A 342 15.49 -3.14 14.44
CA MET A 342 16.07 -2.48 15.60
C MET A 342 15.55 -3.16 16.89
N PRO A 343 16.42 -3.44 17.87
CA PRO A 343 16.02 -3.98 19.17
C PRO A 343 15.02 -3.08 19.93
N HIS A 344 14.27 -3.64 20.87
CA HIS A 344 13.29 -2.90 21.67
C HIS A 344 13.89 -1.72 22.46
N ASP A 345 15.12 -1.86 22.94
CA ASP A 345 15.89 -0.86 23.69
C ASP A 345 16.50 0.26 22.82
N THR A 346 16.28 0.22 21.50
CA THR A 346 16.66 1.30 20.57
C THR A 346 16.01 2.63 20.98
N THR A 347 16.79 3.71 20.95
CA THR A 347 16.33 5.07 21.29
C THR A 347 15.88 5.87 20.05
N PRO A 348 15.10 6.95 20.21
CA PRO A 348 14.86 7.90 19.12
C PRO A 348 16.15 8.50 18.53
N ASP A 349 17.21 8.63 19.32
CA ASP A 349 18.51 9.11 18.83
C ASP A 349 19.17 8.12 17.88
N ASP A 350 19.11 6.82 18.17
CA ASP A 350 19.59 5.76 17.26
C ASP A 350 18.83 5.78 15.92
N ILE A 351 17.52 5.97 15.96
CA ILE A 351 16.69 6.11 14.74
C ILE A 351 17.08 7.37 13.95
N SER A 352 17.26 8.48 14.65
CA SER A 352 17.72 9.74 14.06
C SER A 352 19.13 9.61 13.45
N GLU A 353 20.01 8.82 14.08
CA GLU A 353 21.31 8.46 13.53
C GLU A 353 21.17 7.58 12.29
N ALA A 354 20.34 6.54 12.31
CA ALA A 354 20.08 5.68 11.16
C ALA A 354 19.58 6.47 9.94
N TYR A 355 18.66 7.43 10.14
CA TYR A 355 18.22 8.33 9.08
C TYR A 355 19.33 9.24 8.54
N ARG A 356 20.21 9.77 9.39
CA ARG A 356 21.35 10.58 8.93
C ARG A 356 22.38 9.75 8.21
N TRP A 357 22.61 8.53 8.68
CA TRP A 357 23.63 7.66 8.15
C TRP A 357 23.21 7.03 6.83
N GLY A 358 21.94 6.61 6.70
CA GLY A 358 21.37 6.17 5.43
C GLY A 358 21.52 7.22 4.32
N TRP A 359 21.27 8.50 4.64
CA TRP A 359 21.51 9.61 3.71
C TRP A 359 22.98 9.71 3.30
N LYS A 360 23.91 9.72 4.29
CA LYS A 360 25.36 9.81 4.05
C LYS A 360 25.89 8.66 3.20
N LEU A 361 25.31 7.47 3.35
CA LEU A 361 25.65 6.28 2.59
C LEU A 361 24.99 6.22 1.20
N GLY A 362 24.19 7.23 0.84
CA GLY A 362 23.58 7.31 -0.49
C GLY A 362 22.37 6.40 -0.69
N LEU A 363 21.65 6.06 0.39
CA LEU A 363 20.36 5.41 0.28
C LEU A 363 19.33 6.32 -0.40
N LYS A 364 18.34 5.72 -1.06
CA LYS A 364 17.20 6.45 -1.63
C LYS A 364 16.02 6.52 -0.67
N ALA A 365 15.78 5.47 0.11
CA ALA A 365 14.79 5.44 1.17
C ALA A 365 15.26 4.57 2.34
N LEU A 366 14.69 4.80 3.53
CA LEU A 366 14.96 4.01 4.72
C LEU A 366 13.71 3.95 5.60
N ALA A 367 13.31 2.74 6.00
CA ALA A 367 12.26 2.48 6.96
C ALA A 367 12.81 1.73 8.18
N ILE A 368 12.30 2.07 9.36
CA ILE A 368 12.69 1.43 10.62
C ILE A 368 11.59 0.48 11.07
N TYR A 369 12.01 -0.69 11.53
CA TYR A 369 11.18 -1.54 12.37
C TYR A 369 11.87 -1.72 13.71
N ARG A 370 11.36 -1.07 14.76
CA ARG A 370 11.81 -1.33 16.13
C ARG A 370 10.93 -2.39 16.73
N ASP A 371 11.52 -3.39 17.39
CA ASP A 371 10.74 -4.37 18.12
C ASP A 371 9.82 -3.67 19.15
N GLY A 372 8.55 -4.03 19.15
CA GLY A 372 7.48 -3.35 19.92
C GLY A 372 6.88 -2.08 19.29
N SER A 373 7.33 -1.60 18.12
CA SER A 373 6.73 -0.42 17.46
C SER A 373 5.47 -0.73 16.64
N LYS A 374 5.11 -2.01 16.47
CA LYS A 374 3.86 -2.45 15.84
C LYS A 374 3.17 -3.47 16.74
N GLN A 375 1.84 -3.37 16.87
CA GLN A 375 1.05 -4.19 17.82
C GLN A 375 0.92 -5.67 17.45
N SER A 376 0.99 -6.01 16.15
CA SER A 376 0.90 -7.39 15.67
C SER A 376 2.13 -7.76 14.84
N GLN A 377 2.75 -8.87 15.19
CA GLN A 377 3.84 -9.50 14.41
C GLN A 377 3.30 -10.78 13.77
N PRO A 378 3.36 -10.92 12.44
CA PRO A 378 2.91 -12.15 11.77
C PRO A 378 3.85 -13.35 11.99
N LEU A 379 5.09 -13.11 12.44
CA LEU A 379 6.09 -14.13 12.77
C LEU A 379 6.70 -13.78 14.14
N SER A 380 6.80 -14.78 15.03
CA SER A 380 7.33 -14.63 16.39
C SER A 380 8.52 -15.58 16.60
N THR A 381 9.50 -15.14 17.38
CA THR A 381 10.63 -15.97 17.85
C THR A 381 10.28 -16.78 19.11
N GLN A 382 9.11 -16.54 19.72
CA GLN A 382 8.63 -17.20 20.92
C GLN A 382 7.31 -17.95 20.70
N LYS A 383 7.10 -19.03 21.47
CA LYS A 383 5.80 -19.69 21.64
C LYS A 383 4.91 -18.82 22.53
N GLU A 384 3.63 -18.68 22.20
CA GLU A 384 2.70 -17.90 23.02
C GLU A 384 2.52 -18.45 24.45
N SER A 385 2.81 -19.73 24.70
CA SER A 385 2.76 -20.34 26.03
C SER A 385 3.87 -19.88 26.99
N ASP A 386 4.96 -19.29 26.47
CA ASP A 386 6.14 -18.91 27.24
C ASP A 386 6.22 -17.40 27.53
N LYS A 387 5.16 -16.63 27.24
CA LYS A 387 5.01 -15.25 27.71
C LYS A 387 4.79 -15.25 29.23
N SER A 388 5.86 -15.42 29.98
CA SER A 388 5.90 -15.16 31.42
C SER A 388 5.66 -13.67 31.70
N GLU A 389 4.93 -13.40 32.79
CA GLU A 389 4.49 -12.09 33.28
C GLU A 389 5.67 -11.12 33.51
N ALA A 390 6.20 -10.53 32.45
CA ALA A 390 7.00 -9.32 32.56
C ALA A 390 6.07 -8.21 33.04
N THR A 391 6.52 -7.46 34.05
CA THR A 391 5.79 -6.41 34.77
C THR A 391 5.46 -5.26 33.81
N VAL A 392 4.38 -5.42 33.05
CA VAL A 392 3.80 -4.37 32.23
C VAL A 392 3.11 -3.41 33.21
N THR A 393 3.63 -2.19 33.34
CA THR A 393 2.80 -1.06 33.75
C THR A 393 1.68 -0.95 32.71
N GLU A 394 0.55 -1.57 33.03
CA GLU A 394 -0.66 -1.59 32.24
C GLU A 394 -1.12 -0.16 31.96
N VAL A 395 -0.95 0.28 30.72
CA VAL A 395 -2.01 1.07 30.09
C VAL A 395 -2.73 0.11 29.16
N VAL A 396 -3.61 -0.71 29.74
CA VAL A 396 -4.57 -1.50 28.97
C VAL A 396 -5.48 -0.52 28.23
N ARG A 397 -5.22 -0.32 26.95
CA ARG A 397 -6.27 0.01 25.98
C ARG A 397 -6.57 -1.23 25.15
N GLY A 398 -6.96 -2.31 25.83
CA GLY A 398 -7.89 -3.25 25.22
C GLY A 398 -9.24 -2.55 24.99
N PRO A 399 -10.15 -3.15 24.21
CA PRO A 399 -11.52 -2.65 24.11
C PRO A 399 -12.18 -2.71 25.49
N HIS A 400 -12.13 -1.59 26.23
CA HIS A 400 -12.75 -1.46 27.52
C HIS A 400 -14.21 -1.09 27.30
N ARG A 401 -15.12 -2.02 27.63
CA ARG A 401 -16.55 -1.77 27.58
C ARG A 401 -16.94 -0.82 28.71
N GLU A 402 -17.23 0.42 28.40
CA GLU A 402 -17.80 1.38 29.34
C GLU A 402 -19.29 1.10 29.53
N ARG A 403 -19.66 0.41 30.61
CA ARG A 403 -21.06 0.16 30.94
C ARG A 403 -21.71 1.42 31.50
N LEU A 404 -22.98 1.63 31.18
CA LEU A 404 -23.74 2.74 31.76
C LEU A 404 -24.14 2.41 33.21
N PRO A 405 -24.33 3.42 34.08
CA PRO A 405 -24.84 3.20 35.44
C PRO A 405 -26.22 2.54 35.44
N GLU A 406 -26.54 1.83 36.53
CA GLU A 406 -27.84 1.17 36.72
C GLU A 406 -29.01 2.15 36.58
N THR A 407 -28.86 3.36 37.13
CA THR A 407 -29.79 4.48 36.99
C THR A 407 -29.20 5.54 36.08
N ARG A 408 -29.89 5.87 34.98
CA ARG A 408 -29.40 6.79 33.95
C ARG A 408 -30.52 7.61 33.31
N GLN A 409 -30.16 8.73 32.70
CA GLN A 409 -31.09 9.49 31.87
C GLN A 409 -31.31 8.75 30.54
N SER A 410 -32.56 8.68 30.10
CA SER A 410 -32.95 8.06 28.84
C SER A 410 -33.84 9.02 28.05
N LEU A 411 -33.58 9.14 26.76
CA LEU A 411 -34.40 9.91 25.82
C LEU A 411 -35.31 8.94 25.06
N THR A 412 -36.63 9.10 25.21
CA THR A 412 -37.62 8.30 24.49
C THR A 412 -38.27 9.11 23.37
N HIS A 413 -38.26 8.57 22.16
CA HIS A 413 -38.87 9.18 20.98
C HIS A 413 -39.80 8.20 20.27
N LYS A 414 -41.06 8.59 20.11
CA LYS A 414 -42.03 7.83 19.32
C LYS A 414 -41.86 8.16 17.84
N PHE A 415 -41.82 7.14 16.99
CA PHE A 415 -41.76 7.31 15.54
C PHE A 415 -42.80 6.45 14.81
N SER A 416 -43.06 6.82 13.56
CA SER A 416 -43.82 6.00 12.61
C SER A 416 -43.15 6.08 11.25
N VAL A 417 -42.88 4.94 10.61
CA VAL A 417 -42.32 4.85 9.25
C VAL A 417 -43.21 3.95 8.42
N GLY A 418 -43.83 4.50 7.37
CA GLY A 418 -44.70 3.72 6.48
C GLY A 418 -45.88 3.07 7.19
N GLY A 419 -46.41 3.70 8.25
CA GLY A 419 -47.51 3.17 9.07
C GLY A 419 -47.09 2.19 10.18
N HIS A 420 -45.79 1.88 10.31
CA HIS A 420 -45.26 1.08 11.41
C HIS A 420 -44.81 1.98 12.56
N GLU A 421 -45.48 1.88 13.71
CA GLU A 421 -45.13 2.64 14.90
C GLU A 421 -44.06 1.93 15.75
N GLY A 422 -43.19 2.72 16.37
CA GLY A 422 -42.19 2.26 17.32
C GLY A 422 -41.68 3.35 18.24
N TYR A 423 -40.85 2.96 19.21
CA TYR A 423 -40.19 3.84 20.16
C TYR A 423 -38.69 3.62 20.11
N ILE A 424 -37.94 4.71 20.08
CA ILE A 424 -36.49 4.75 20.26
C ILE A 424 -36.24 5.17 21.70
N ASN A 425 -35.49 4.37 22.45
CA ASN A 425 -35.03 4.72 23.80
C ASN A 425 -33.50 4.78 23.79
N VAL A 426 -32.94 5.95 24.06
CA VAL A 426 -31.50 6.18 24.08
C VAL A 426 -31.02 6.41 25.50
N GLY A 427 -30.27 5.47 26.05
CA GLY A 427 -29.60 5.63 27.34
C GLY A 427 -28.36 6.50 27.21
N LEU A 428 -28.21 7.50 28.07
CA LEU A 428 -27.11 8.45 28.02
C LEU A 428 -26.07 8.17 29.11
N TYR A 429 -24.80 8.40 28.77
CA TYR A 429 -23.74 8.56 29.75
C TYR A 429 -23.94 9.86 30.55
N PRO A 430 -23.33 9.99 31.74
CA PRO A 430 -23.34 11.25 32.49
C PRO A 430 -22.84 12.47 31.70
N SER A 431 -22.03 12.24 30.65
CA SER A 431 -21.55 13.28 29.74
C SER A 431 -22.59 13.77 28.72
N GLY A 432 -23.77 13.15 28.66
CA GLY A 432 -24.82 13.43 27.68
C GLY A 432 -24.69 12.67 26.35
N ASN A 433 -23.62 11.90 26.17
CA ASN A 433 -23.42 11.09 24.95
C ASN A 433 -24.28 9.82 24.97
N PRO A 434 -24.74 9.32 23.82
CA PRO A 434 -25.51 8.08 23.75
C PRO A 434 -24.62 6.86 24.01
N GLY A 435 -25.08 5.97 24.90
CA GLY A 435 -24.39 4.73 25.24
C GLY A 435 -25.24 3.47 25.07
N GLU A 436 -26.56 3.61 24.97
CA GLU A 436 -27.48 2.49 24.69
C GLU A 436 -28.59 2.92 23.75
N LEU A 437 -29.08 1.97 22.96
CA LEU A 437 -30.17 2.13 22.02
C LEU A 437 -31.11 0.91 22.13
N PHE A 438 -32.33 1.13 22.60
CA PHE A 438 -33.41 0.15 22.54
C PHE A 438 -34.47 0.61 21.55
N ILE A 439 -34.99 -0.33 20.76
CA ILE A 439 -35.96 -0.05 19.70
C ILE A 439 -37.16 -0.97 19.93
N THR A 440 -38.28 -0.40 20.32
CA THR A 440 -39.51 -1.18 20.56
C THR A 440 -40.48 -0.94 19.42
N MET A 441 -40.85 -2.00 18.68
CA MET A 441 -41.85 -1.93 17.61
C MET A 441 -43.25 -2.29 18.15
N ALA A 442 -44.30 -1.60 17.70
CA ALA A 442 -45.66 -1.76 18.25
C ALA A 442 -46.31 -3.14 18.03
N LYS A 443 -45.78 -3.98 17.14
CA LYS A 443 -46.19 -5.38 16.96
C LYS A 443 -45.19 -6.30 17.64
N GLU A 444 -45.38 -6.48 18.95
CA GLU A 444 -44.57 -7.34 19.80
C GLU A 444 -44.64 -8.80 19.32
N GLY A 445 -43.49 -9.50 19.30
CA GLY A 445 -43.40 -10.90 18.80
C GLY A 445 -43.32 -11.06 17.27
N SER A 446 -43.25 -9.98 16.49
CA SER A 446 -42.99 -10.06 15.04
C SER A 446 -41.50 -10.24 14.72
N THR A 447 -41.19 -10.83 13.55
CA THR A 447 -39.80 -10.96 13.05
C THR A 447 -39.05 -9.62 13.01
N VAL A 448 -39.76 -8.52 12.71
CA VAL A 448 -39.20 -7.17 12.70
C VAL A 448 -38.89 -6.70 14.13
N GLY A 449 -39.75 -6.98 15.10
CA GLY A 449 -39.49 -6.67 16.51
C GLY A 449 -38.22 -7.35 17.02
N GLY A 450 -38.12 -8.67 16.86
CA GLY A 450 -36.94 -9.42 17.31
C GLY A 450 -35.64 -8.98 16.62
N LEU A 451 -35.69 -8.65 15.33
CA LEU A 451 -34.53 -8.12 14.60
C LEU A 451 -34.11 -6.74 15.12
N MET A 452 -35.07 -5.86 15.45
CA MET A 452 -34.78 -4.53 16.01
C MET A 452 -34.23 -4.61 17.44
N ASP A 453 -34.66 -5.58 18.25
CA ASP A 453 -34.09 -5.83 19.58
C ASP A 453 -32.63 -6.28 19.50
N CYS A 454 -32.33 -7.25 18.63
CA CYS A 454 -30.96 -7.71 18.38
C CYS A 454 -30.09 -6.57 17.83
N PHE A 455 -30.64 -5.77 16.91
CA PHE A 455 -29.92 -4.66 16.30
C PHE A 455 -29.63 -3.54 17.31
N GLY A 456 -30.62 -3.13 18.12
CA GLY A 456 -30.41 -2.17 19.22
C GLY A 456 -29.36 -2.65 20.22
N THR A 457 -29.36 -3.94 20.55
CA THR A 457 -28.33 -4.55 21.41
C THR A 457 -26.93 -4.44 20.80
N ALA A 458 -26.78 -4.75 19.51
CA ALA A 458 -25.50 -4.65 18.81
C ALA A 458 -24.99 -3.20 18.73
N ILE A 459 -25.87 -2.23 18.50
CA ILE A 459 -25.52 -0.80 18.51
C ILE A 459 -25.13 -0.34 19.91
N SER A 460 -25.86 -0.77 20.94
CA SER A 460 -25.53 -0.50 22.34
C SER A 460 -24.14 -1.02 22.70
N MET A 461 -23.81 -2.25 22.30
CA MET A 461 -22.47 -2.80 22.49
C MET A 461 -21.42 -1.96 21.75
N SER A 462 -21.68 -1.58 20.51
CA SER A 462 -20.75 -0.78 19.70
C SER A 462 -20.45 0.57 20.38
N LEU A 463 -21.46 1.27 20.86
CA LEU A 463 -21.29 2.53 21.59
C LEU A 463 -20.50 2.33 22.89
N GLN A 464 -20.79 1.26 23.65
CA GLN A 464 -20.08 0.95 24.90
C GLN A 464 -18.61 0.55 24.70
N TYR A 465 -18.23 0.09 23.52
CA TYR A 465 -16.84 -0.17 23.14
C TYR A 465 -16.16 1.04 22.47
N GLY A 466 -16.80 2.21 22.48
CA GLY A 466 -16.20 3.47 22.03
C GLY A 466 -16.29 3.71 20.52
N VAL A 467 -17.17 3.01 19.79
CA VAL A 467 -17.42 3.33 18.38
C VAL A 467 -18.07 4.73 18.28
N PRO A 468 -17.47 5.69 17.55
CA PRO A 468 -18.03 7.03 17.43
C PRO A 468 -19.42 7.01 16.76
N LEU A 469 -20.39 7.73 17.34
CA LEU A 469 -21.76 7.80 16.81
C LEU A 469 -21.80 8.25 15.34
N GLU A 470 -20.94 9.19 14.96
CA GLU A 470 -20.84 9.69 13.58
C GLU A 470 -20.58 8.56 12.57
N VAL A 471 -19.74 7.58 12.91
CA VAL A 471 -19.45 6.43 12.04
C VAL A 471 -20.71 5.59 11.83
N LEU A 472 -21.47 5.34 12.90
CA LEU A 472 -22.72 4.57 12.83
C LEU A 472 -23.80 5.33 12.03
N VAL A 473 -23.93 6.64 12.27
CA VAL A 473 -24.88 7.50 11.55
C VAL A 473 -24.55 7.53 10.06
N ASN A 474 -23.29 7.73 9.68
CA ASN A 474 -22.86 7.74 8.29
C ASN A 474 -23.07 6.37 7.60
N LYS A 475 -22.92 5.27 8.35
CA LYS A 475 -23.06 3.91 7.80
C LYS A 475 -24.51 3.52 7.56
N PHE A 476 -25.39 3.81 8.51
CA PHE A 476 -26.76 3.28 8.52
C PHE A 476 -27.81 4.28 8.01
N SER A 477 -27.48 5.57 7.93
CA SER A 477 -28.32 6.52 7.23
C SER A 477 -28.43 6.13 5.75
N HIS A 478 -29.64 6.27 5.22
CA HIS A 478 -30.05 5.95 3.86
C HIS A 478 -30.05 4.47 3.46
N ALA A 479 -29.92 3.56 4.43
CA ALA A 479 -30.17 2.13 4.22
C ALA A 479 -31.62 1.92 3.69
N ARG A 480 -31.78 1.11 2.63
CA ARG A 480 -33.04 0.93 1.92
C ARG A 480 -33.59 -0.48 2.10
N PHE A 481 -34.72 -0.61 2.78
CA PHE A 481 -35.50 -1.84 2.92
C PHE A 481 -36.82 -1.56 3.65
N GLU A 482 -37.81 -2.44 3.50
CA GLU A 482 -39.10 -2.31 4.18
C GLU A 482 -39.00 -2.64 5.68
N PRO A 483 -39.71 -1.93 6.58
CA PRO A 483 -40.67 -0.86 6.29
C PRO A 483 -40.02 0.48 5.92
N MET A 484 -40.50 1.09 4.84
CA MET A 484 -40.08 2.41 4.35
C MET A 484 -41.32 3.26 4.01
N GLY A 485 -41.18 4.59 4.02
CA GLY A 485 -42.29 5.47 3.67
C GLY A 485 -42.29 6.80 4.41
N GLN A 486 -43.44 7.45 4.38
CA GLN A 486 -43.65 8.73 5.08
C GLN A 486 -43.54 8.54 6.59
N THR A 487 -43.08 9.59 7.27
CA THR A 487 -42.90 9.59 8.73
C THR A 487 -43.64 10.74 9.38
N THR A 488 -43.78 10.69 10.70
CA THR A 488 -44.37 11.76 11.51
C THR A 488 -43.38 12.90 11.82
N SER A 489 -42.10 12.78 11.46
CA SER A 489 -41.07 13.79 11.73
C SER A 489 -41.05 14.89 10.67
N LYS A 490 -40.99 16.15 11.13
CA LYS A 490 -40.83 17.32 10.24
C LYS A 490 -39.47 17.34 9.53
N ASP A 491 -38.43 16.81 10.17
CA ASP A 491 -37.06 16.78 9.66
C ASP A 491 -36.79 15.55 8.77
N ILE A 492 -37.50 14.46 8.97
CA ILE A 492 -37.33 13.21 8.23
C ILE A 492 -38.66 12.85 7.56
N ARG A 493 -39.11 13.64 6.57
CA ARG A 493 -40.45 13.44 5.98
C ARG A 493 -40.64 12.06 5.34
N ILE A 494 -39.58 11.51 4.75
CA ILE A 494 -39.56 10.18 4.15
C ILE A 494 -38.32 9.44 4.65
N ALA A 495 -38.53 8.24 5.16
CA ALA A 495 -37.47 7.31 5.54
C ALA A 495 -37.41 6.12 4.57
N LYS A 496 -36.20 5.73 4.22
CA LYS A 496 -35.89 4.63 3.29
C LYS A 496 -35.88 3.25 3.97
N SER A 497 -35.90 3.25 5.29
CA SER A 497 -36.11 2.10 6.18
C SER A 497 -36.33 2.61 7.61
N VAL A 498 -36.74 1.74 8.52
CA VAL A 498 -36.74 2.02 9.96
C VAL A 498 -35.33 2.37 10.47
N VAL A 499 -34.29 1.69 9.96
CA VAL A 499 -32.89 1.94 10.34
C VAL A 499 -32.39 3.30 9.83
N ASP A 500 -32.73 3.69 8.60
CA ASP A 500 -32.47 5.03 8.06
C ASP A 500 -33.08 6.12 8.95
N TYR A 501 -34.32 5.93 9.39
CA TYR A 501 -34.98 6.88 10.28
C TYR A 501 -34.25 7.02 11.62
N ILE A 502 -33.93 5.90 12.28
CA ILE A 502 -33.29 5.88 13.60
C ILE A 502 -31.96 6.63 13.56
N PHE A 503 -31.09 6.34 12.59
CA PHE A 503 -29.77 6.94 12.53
C PHE A 503 -29.78 8.40 12.07
N ARG A 504 -30.69 8.78 11.17
CA ARG A 504 -30.89 10.20 10.87
C ARG A 504 -31.43 10.97 12.07
N TRP A 505 -32.32 10.37 12.85
CA TRP A 505 -32.82 10.98 14.08
C TRP A 505 -31.73 11.12 15.14
N LEU A 506 -30.90 10.09 15.34
CA LEU A 506 -29.73 10.15 16.22
C LEU A 506 -28.74 11.23 15.78
N GLY A 507 -28.45 11.32 14.47
CA GLY A 507 -27.59 12.38 13.92
C GLY A 507 -28.14 13.76 14.23
N ILE A 508 -29.44 13.99 14.01
CA ILE A 508 -30.10 15.27 14.28
C ILE A 508 -30.04 15.68 15.77
N HIS A 509 -30.08 14.71 16.70
CA HIS A 509 -30.15 14.99 18.14
C HIS A 509 -28.80 15.04 18.84
N PHE A 510 -27.80 14.31 18.34
CA PHE A 510 -26.52 14.13 19.05
C PHE A 510 -25.30 14.61 18.26
N LEU A 511 -25.42 14.88 16.95
CA LEU A 511 -24.30 15.37 16.13
C LEU A 511 -24.51 16.86 15.77
N PRO A 512 -23.61 17.76 16.22
CA PRO A 512 -23.66 19.18 15.85
C PRO A 512 -23.58 19.36 14.32
N GLY A 513 -24.42 20.23 13.75
CA GLY A 513 -24.41 20.55 12.32
C GLY A 513 -25.12 19.52 11.41
N TYR A 514 -25.51 18.35 11.94
CA TYR A 514 -26.13 17.30 11.13
C TYR A 514 -27.51 17.68 10.63
N ARG A 515 -28.30 18.41 11.43
CA ARG A 515 -29.64 18.89 11.06
C ARG A 515 -29.54 19.87 9.89
N GLU A 516 -28.64 20.84 9.97
CA GLU A 516 -28.45 21.91 8.98
C GLU A 516 -27.92 21.35 7.66
N ALA A 517 -27.01 20.37 7.72
CA ALA A 517 -26.46 19.72 6.53
C ALA A 517 -27.50 18.88 5.76
N ASN A 518 -28.55 18.41 6.44
CA ASN A 518 -29.53 17.47 5.88
C ASN A 518 -30.94 18.06 5.68
N ASN A 519 -31.26 19.21 6.30
CA ASN A 519 -32.46 19.99 5.99
C ASN A 519 -32.13 20.97 4.87
N GLY A 520 -32.40 20.57 3.61
CA GLY A 520 -32.35 21.47 2.46
C GLY A 520 -33.15 22.76 2.75
N THR A 521 -32.52 23.90 2.53
CA THR A 521 -33.05 25.24 2.82
C THR A 521 -34.36 25.47 2.07
N LEU A 522 -35.48 25.48 2.79
CA LEU A 522 -36.67 26.23 2.39
C LEU A 522 -36.44 27.67 2.87
N LEU A 523 -36.03 28.55 1.95
CA LEU A 523 -36.25 29.98 2.11
C LEU A 523 -37.76 30.22 1.95
N GLU A 524 -38.49 30.28 3.06
CA GLU A 524 -39.87 30.74 3.09
C GLU A 524 -39.92 32.25 2.79
N THR A 525 -40.31 32.57 1.56
CA THR A 525 -40.92 33.85 1.19
C THR A 525 -42.20 34.06 2.00
N ALA A 526 -42.19 35.05 2.89
CA ALA A 526 -43.41 35.64 3.44
C ALA A 526 -43.36 37.18 3.35
N THR A 527 -44.12 37.69 2.39
CA THR A 527 -44.84 38.97 2.40
C THR A 527 -44.06 40.25 2.72
N ARG A 528 -43.75 41.02 1.67
CA ARG A 528 -43.96 42.48 1.59
C ARG A 528 -43.74 42.95 0.16
N GLU A 529 -44.83 43.13 -0.57
CA GLU A 529 -44.86 44.05 -1.72
C GLU A 529 -45.09 45.48 -1.24
N SER A 530 -44.61 46.40 -2.08
CA SER A 530 -44.78 47.85 -2.13
C SER A 530 -43.84 48.74 -1.31
N ASP A 531 -43.09 49.49 -2.12
CA ASP A 531 -42.64 50.88 -1.96
C ASP A 531 -41.32 51.18 -1.22
N GLY A 532 -40.35 51.58 -2.04
CA GLY A 532 -39.97 52.99 -2.01
C GLY A 532 -38.67 53.36 -1.29
N SER A 533 -37.58 53.30 -2.05
CA SER A 533 -36.49 54.29 -2.08
C SER A 533 -35.49 54.43 -0.91
N THR A 534 -34.26 54.69 -1.37
CA THR A 534 -33.14 55.44 -0.76
C THR A 534 -32.16 54.77 0.21
N ASP A 535 -30.91 54.80 -0.29
CA ASP A 535 -29.64 55.06 0.39
C ASP A 535 -28.94 53.95 1.18
N ALA A 536 -27.94 53.43 0.48
CA ALA A 536 -26.68 53.02 1.04
C ALA A 536 -26.02 54.16 1.84
N THR A 537 -25.64 53.91 3.09
CA THR A 537 -24.28 54.24 3.58
C THR A 537 -23.99 53.60 4.94
N GLN A 538 -22.88 52.85 4.96
CA GLN A 538 -21.87 52.80 6.02
C GLN A 538 -22.26 52.53 7.48
N LEU A 539 -21.74 51.39 7.96
CA LEU A 539 -21.06 51.07 9.23
C LEU A 539 -21.57 49.67 9.65
N ALA A 540 -20.82 48.59 9.56
CA ALA A 540 -19.50 48.43 10.14
C ALA A 540 -18.66 47.39 9.37
N ALA A 541 -17.66 47.89 8.65
CA ALA A 541 -16.44 47.16 8.40
C ALA A 541 -15.50 47.46 9.57
N GLU A 542 -15.19 46.44 10.38
CA GLU A 542 -13.88 46.18 11.01
C GLU A 542 -14.06 45.26 12.22
N LYS A 543 -13.89 43.96 11.99
CA LYS A 543 -12.92 43.10 12.71
C LYS A 543 -13.13 41.66 12.25
N LEU A 544 -12.22 41.24 11.35
CA LEU A 544 -11.58 39.92 11.22
C LEU A 544 -11.28 39.62 9.74
N SER A 545 -10.30 40.35 9.21
CA SER A 545 -9.31 39.80 8.27
C SER A 545 -8.33 38.95 9.11
N ILE A 546 -8.03 37.72 8.71
CA ILE A 546 -6.82 37.24 8.01
C ILE A 546 -7.08 35.72 7.85
N GLY A 547 -6.94 35.02 6.74
CA GLY A 547 -6.52 35.30 5.38
C GLY A 547 -6.32 33.95 4.67
N ALA A 548 -6.92 33.76 3.50
CA ALA A 548 -6.47 32.81 2.48
C ALA A 548 -6.92 33.33 1.12
N LYS A 549 -6.04 34.11 0.47
CA LYS A 549 -6.21 34.58 -0.90
C LYS A 549 -5.82 33.48 -1.88
N ALA A 550 -6.71 33.22 -2.82
CA ALA A 550 -6.45 32.65 -4.14
C ALA A 550 -5.92 33.71 -5.10
N VAL A 551 -5.17 33.30 -6.14
CA VAL A 551 -5.10 33.94 -7.48
C VAL A 551 -4.39 32.96 -8.46
N PRO A 552 -4.52 33.06 -9.81
CA PRO A 552 -5.70 32.95 -10.69
C PRO A 552 -5.50 31.96 -11.87
N SER A 553 -6.58 31.68 -12.61
CA SER A 553 -6.53 31.18 -13.99
C SER A 553 -7.21 32.19 -14.91
N LEU A 554 -6.56 32.61 -16.00
CA LEU A 554 -7.15 33.07 -17.27
C LEU A 554 -6.08 33.35 -18.34
N ALA A 555 -6.14 32.62 -19.49
CA ALA A 555 -6.25 33.18 -20.86
C ALA A 555 -5.58 32.33 -22.00
N GLN A 556 -6.45 31.75 -22.86
CA GLN A 556 -6.45 31.60 -24.34
C GLN A 556 -5.20 31.24 -25.19
N LYS A 557 -5.35 30.27 -26.13
CA LYS A 557 -5.48 30.47 -27.62
C LYS A 557 -5.56 29.13 -28.41
N GLY A 558 -6.18 29.18 -29.62
CA GLY A 558 -6.61 28.07 -30.51
C GLY A 558 -5.50 27.22 -31.18
N SER A 559 -5.72 26.32 -32.14
CA SER A 559 -6.81 26.04 -33.12
C SER A 559 -6.55 24.64 -33.74
N ALA A 560 -7.57 23.81 -33.97
CA ALA A 560 -7.45 22.55 -34.71
C ALA A 560 -8.16 22.66 -36.08
N GLY A 561 -7.47 22.25 -37.15
CA GLY A 561 -8.02 22.13 -38.51
C GLY A 561 -8.90 20.88 -38.70
N PRO A 562 -9.63 20.77 -39.82
CA PRO A 562 -10.66 19.75 -40.00
C PRO A 562 -10.07 18.38 -40.38
N VAL A 563 -10.67 17.33 -39.81
CA VAL A 563 -10.34 15.93 -40.03
C VAL A 563 -11.01 15.43 -41.32
N ASP A 564 -10.26 14.68 -42.11
CA ASP A 564 -10.62 14.11 -43.41
C ASP A 564 -11.74 13.06 -43.28
N LEU A 565 -12.83 13.26 -44.02
CA LEU A 565 -14.08 12.51 -43.94
C LEU A 565 -14.09 11.23 -44.79
N GLU A 566 -13.12 11.03 -45.68
CA GLU A 566 -13.05 9.81 -46.53
C GLU A 566 -12.62 8.55 -45.74
N LEU A 567 -11.96 8.71 -44.58
CA LEU A 567 -11.50 7.57 -43.78
C LEU A 567 -12.64 6.87 -43.00
N LEU A 568 -13.76 7.56 -42.76
CA LEU A 568 -14.91 7.05 -42.01
C LEU A 568 -15.92 6.29 -42.90
N GLU A 569 -15.89 6.49 -44.22
CA GLU A 569 -16.77 5.79 -45.17
C GLU A 569 -16.40 4.31 -45.37
N ARG A 570 -15.17 3.91 -45.06
CA ARG A 570 -14.73 2.50 -45.07
C ARG A 570 -15.30 1.65 -43.93
N ALA A 571 -15.98 2.25 -42.95
CA ALA A 571 -16.53 1.55 -41.78
C ALA A 571 -18.02 1.16 -41.92
N GLY A 572 -18.65 1.37 -43.08
CA GLY A 572 -19.84 0.60 -43.48
C GLY A 572 -21.14 0.85 -42.71
N VAL A 573 -21.46 2.09 -42.33
CA VAL A 573 -22.81 2.42 -41.81
C VAL A 573 -23.33 3.71 -42.46
N ALA A 574 -24.33 3.56 -43.35
CA ALA A 574 -25.10 4.68 -43.87
C ALA A 574 -26.60 4.36 -43.73
N VAL A 575 -27.38 5.28 -43.11
CA VAL A 575 -28.65 5.87 -43.63
C VAL A 575 -29.01 7.13 -42.80
N ALA A 576 -28.78 8.30 -43.43
CA ALA A 576 -29.69 9.42 -43.78
C ALA A 576 -30.67 10.12 -42.78
N PRO A 577 -31.06 11.41 -43.03
CA PRO A 577 -31.24 12.44 -41.98
C PRO A 577 -32.62 13.17 -41.91
N LYS A 578 -32.88 13.88 -40.78
CA LYS A 578 -33.57 15.21 -40.57
C LYS A 578 -34.42 15.27 -39.27
N PRO A 579 -34.79 16.46 -38.73
CA PRO A 579 -34.06 17.72 -38.54
C PRO A 579 -34.14 18.27 -37.08
N ALA A 580 -33.31 19.30 -36.83
CA ALA A 580 -33.19 20.20 -35.67
C ALA A 580 -34.18 20.06 -34.47
N GLY A 581 -33.66 19.50 -33.38
CA GLY A 581 -34.14 19.68 -32.01
C GLY A 581 -33.05 19.26 -31.04
N SER A 582 -32.53 20.21 -30.26
CA SER A 582 -31.53 20.06 -29.19
C SER A 582 -31.48 18.65 -28.55
N MET A 583 -30.46 17.85 -28.88
CA MET A 583 -30.15 16.61 -28.14
C MET A 583 -28.96 16.84 -27.20
N MET A 584 -29.28 16.82 -25.91
CA MET A 584 -28.34 16.59 -24.80
C MET A 584 -27.53 15.32 -25.07
N GLY A 585 -26.21 15.38 -24.86
CA GLY A 585 -25.32 14.24 -25.04
C GLY A 585 -25.69 13.08 -24.11
N ARG A 586 -25.42 11.85 -24.55
CA ARG A 586 -25.71 10.61 -23.81
C ARG A 586 -25.11 10.57 -22.40
N ALA A 587 -24.10 11.40 -22.11
CA ALA A 587 -23.52 11.61 -20.78
C ALA A 587 -24.35 12.54 -19.87
N ASP A 588 -25.04 13.54 -20.42
CA ASP A 588 -25.89 14.47 -19.65
C ASP A 588 -27.21 13.82 -19.22
N GLN A 589 -27.67 12.78 -19.91
CA GLN A 589 -28.86 12.04 -19.52
C GLN A 589 -28.62 11.13 -18.29
N PHE A 590 -27.36 10.74 -18.03
CA PHE A 590 -26.97 10.02 -16.81
C PHE A 590 -26.60 10.96 -15.64
N ALA A 591 -26.43 12.26 -15.90
CA ALA A 591 -26.11 13.24 -14.86
C ALA A 591 -27.32 13.69 -14.02
N ARG A 592 -28.55 13.32 -14.44
CA ARG A 592 -29.77 13.53 -13.66
C ARG A 592 -30.36 12.18 -13.27
N PHE A 593 -29.79 11.53 -12.25
CA PHE A 593 -30.49 10.50 -11.52
C PHE A 593 -31.81 11.08 -11.00
N GLN A 594 -32.93 10.72 -11.64
CA GLN A 594 -34.25 10.86 -11.05
C GLN A 594 -34.35 9.81 -9.95
N SER A 595 -34.37 10.28 -8.70
CA SER A 595 -34.25 9.53 -7.45
C SER A 595 -35.40 8.54 -7.16
N ASP A 596 -36.31 8.36 -8.10
CA ASP A 596 -37.63 7.75 -7.99
C ASP A 596 -37.92 6.66 -9.05
N ALA A 597 -36.96 6.30 -9.91
CA ALA A 597 -37.14 5.23 -10.90
C ALA A 597 -36.91 3.82 -10.30
N PRO A 598 -37.84 2.85 -10.52
CA PRO A 598 -37.70 1.47 -10.03
C PRO A 598 -36.59 0.69 -10.77
N SER A 599 -36.02 -0.31 -10.12
CA SER A 599 -35.09 -1.26 -10.76
C SER A 599 -35.83 -2.23 -11.68
N CYS A 600 -35.19 -2.60 -12.80
CA CYS A 600 -35.76 -3.56 -13.75
C CYS A 600 -35.99 -4.92 -13.07
N ASP A 601 -37.23 -5.40 -13.11
CA ASP A 601 -37.66 -6.73 -12.66
C ASP A 601 -36.97 -7.89 -13.39
N ASN A 602 -36.49 -7.67 -14.62
CA ASN A 602 -35.83 -8.70 -15.41
C ASN A 602 -34.30 -8.77 -15.20
N CYS A 603 -33.60 -7.63 -15.11
CA CYS A 603 -32.12 -7.63 -15.04
C CYS A 603 -31.52 -6.78 -13.91
N GLY A 604 -32.33 -6.14 -13.07
CA GLY A 604 -31.87 -5.34 -11.93
C GLY A 604 -31.26 -3.97 -12.28
N ALA A 605 -31.07 -3.65 -13.57
CA ALA A 605 -30.56 -2.35 -13.99
C ALA A 605 -31.58 -1.22 -13.71
N ILE A 606 -31.09 -0.01 -13.42
CA ILE A 606 -31.94 1.15 -13.15
C ILE A 606 -32.71 1.51 -14.42
N THR A 607 -34.03 1.55 -14.32
CA THR A 607 -34.89 1.95 -15.43
C THR A 607 -34.93 3.47 -15.57
N VAL A 608 -35.26 3.95 -16.76
CA VAL A 608 -35.42 5.38 -17.05
C VAL A 608 -36.88 5.62 -17.39
N ARG A 609 -37.46 6.70 -16.83
CA ARG A 609 -38.86 7.05 -17.06
C ARG A 609 -39.08 7.38 -18.54
N ASN A 610 -40.01 6.68 -19.17
CA ASN A 610 -40.40 6.85 -20.56
C ASN A 610 -41.92 7.06 -20.63
N GLY A 611 -42.35 8.31 -20.48
CA GLY A 611 -43.77 8.66 -20.33
C GLY A 611 -44.35 8.20 -18.99
N ASN A 612 -45.50 7.51 -19.04
CA ASN A 612 -46.12 6.90 -17.85
C ASN A 612 -45.47 5.56 -17.45
N CYS A 613 -44.59 5.01 -18.30
CA CYS A 613 -43.89 3.76 -18.06
C CYS A 613 -42.41 3.98 -17.72
N TYR A 614 -41.72 2.89 -17.40
CA TYR A 614 -40.29 2.83 -17.16
C TYR A 614 -39.64 1.87 -18.15
N LEU A 615 -38.55 2.29 -18.80
CA LEU A 615 -37.83 1.48 -19.77
C LEU A 615 -36.44 1.11 -19.25
N CYS A 616 -36.08 -0.16 -19.32
CA CYS A 616 -34.73 -0.63 -19.05
C CYS A 616 -33.88 -0.53 -20.32
N HIS A 617 -32.89 0.38 -20.34
CA HIS A 617 -31.97 0.49 -21.48
C HIS A 617 -30.93 -0.64 -21.57
N ASN A 618 -30.83 -1.49 -20.54
CA ASN A 618 -29.90 -2.62 -20.52
C ASN A 618 -30.48 -3.88 -21.19
N CYS A 619 -31.73 -4.23 -20.90
CA CYS A 619 -32.38 -5.42 -21.45
C CYS A 619 -33.63 -5.15 -22.30
N GLY A 620 -34.03 -3.87 -22.45
CA GLY A 620 -35.18 -3.46 -23.24
C GLY A 620 -36.55 -3.66 -22.57
N ASN A 621 -36.60 -4.17 -21.33
CA ASN A 621 -37.87 -4.43 -20.65
C ASN A 621 -38.61 -3.12 -20.30
N SER A 622 -39.94 -3.12 -20.42
CA SER A 622 -40.81 -1.98 -20.09
C SER A 622 -41.73 -2.33 -18.93
N MET A 623 -41.80 -1.45 -17.93
CA MET A 623 -42.53 -1.66 -16.68
C MET A 623 -43.52 -0.50 -16.41
N GLY A 624 -44.69 -0.82 -15.86
CA GLY A 624 -45.67 0.19 -15.43
C GLY A 624 -46.51 0.82 -16.55
N CYS A 625 -46.62 0.17 -17.71
CA CYS A 625 -47.62 0.54 -18.70
C CYS A 625 -48.98 -0.11 -18.38
N SER A 626 -49.99 0.71 -18.10
CA SER A 626 -51.40 0.31 -18.15
C SER A 626 -51.96 0.50 -19.55
#